data_AF-A0A510E5X6-F1
#
_entry.id   AF-A0A510E5X6-F1
#
_cell.length_a   1.000
_cell.length_b   1.000
_cell.length_c   1.000
_cell.angle_alpha   90.00
_cell.angle_beta   90.00
_cell.angle_gamma   90.00
#
_symmetry.space_group_name_H-M   'P 1'
#
loop_
_entity.id
_entity.type
_entity.pdbx_description
1 polymer ?
#
loop_
_entity_poly.entity_id
_entity_poly.type
_entity_poly.pdbx_seq_one_letter_code
_entity_poly.pdbx_strand_id
1 'polypeptide(L)'
;MKSLSTEKDLLLKADKVFPWGIFRSKLESLYSKKPKWDIILLFKTLLIKFVYDISWHNLEGEIRDSKMFMGFLGGKVPPKSTVFFFYKKLQGTVIGGETMWTTLMDELNKALDKVISEYKEEGFELEVGREKTTNSRTTT
;
A
#
# COMPACT_ATOMS: atom_id res chain seq x y z
N MET A 1 8.79 -0.38 25.11
CA MET A 1 9.02 0.03 23.70
C MET A 1 8.14 -0.82 22.82
N LYS A 2 7.18 -0.23 22.09
CA LYS A 2 6.15 -0.97 21.34
C LYS A 2 6.79 -1.70 20.16
N SER A 3 6.77 -3.02 20.18
CA SER A 3 7.07 -3.90 19.05
C SER A 3 5.96 -3.77 18.01
N LEU A 4 6.23 -3.01 16.94
CA LEU A 4 5.31 -2.79 15.80
C LEU A 4 6.02 -3.06 14.45
N SER A 5 7.05 -3.91 14.45
CA SER A 5 8.24 -3.64 13.62
C SER A 5 8.47 -4.53 12.38
N THR A 6 7.58 -5.43 12.00
CA THR A 6 7.90 -6.34 10.87
C THR A 6 7.04 -6.07 9.65
N GLU A 7 5.74 -6.32 9.66
CA GLU A 7 4.98 -6.41 8.41
C GLU A 7 4.62 -5.06 7.75
N LYS A 8 4.13 -4.08 8.51
CA LYS A 8 3.73 -2.77 7.95
C LYS A 8 4.91 -2.01 7.34
N ASP A 9 6.07 -2.15 7.96
CA ASP A 9 7.29 -1.50 7.51
C ASP A 9 7.91 -2.21 6.31
N LEU A 10 7.51 -3.44 5.98
CA LEU A 10 7.97 -4.11 4.75
C LEU A 10 7.61 -3.29 3.52
N LEU A 11 6.40 -2.71 3.45
CA LEU A 11 6.03 -1.88 2.31
C LEU A 11 6.98 -0.68 2.15
N LEU A 12 7.35 -0.05 3.27
CA LEU A 12 8.26 1.09 3.25
C LEU A 12 9.71 0.68 2.95
N LYS A 13 10.15 -0.47 3.44
CA LYS A 13 11.51 -1.02 3.22
C LYS A 13 11.69 -1.58 1.82
N ALA A 14 10.68 -2.28 1.30
CA ALA A 14 10.65 -2.87 -0.02
C ALA A 14 10.40 -1.84 -1.13
N ASP A 15 10.16 -0.57 -0.81
CA ASP A 15 9.82 0.46 -1.78
C ASP A 15 10.73 0.51 -3.01
N LYS A 16 12.03 0.25 -2.81
CA LYS A 16 13.05 0.26 -3.87
C LYS A 16 12.97 -0.96 -4.79
N VAL A 17 12.59 -2.12 -4.27
CA VAL A 17 12.48 -3.37 -5.05
C VAL A 17 11.06 -3.61 -5.55
N PHE A 18 10.09 -2.88 -5.00
CA PHE A 18 8.69 -3.07 -5.31
C PHE A 18 8.39 -2.65 -6.75
N PRO A 19 7.71 -3.49 -7.55
CA PRO A 19 7.51 -3.23 -8.97
C PRO A 19 6.37 -2.25 -9.24
N TRP A 20 6.51 -1.00 -8.79
CA TRP A 20 5.52 0.07 -8.95
C TRP A 20 5.06 0.29 -10.40
N GLY A 21 5.90 -0.04 -11.37
CA GLY A 21 5.60 0.07 -12.80
C GLY A 21 4.39 -0.77 -13.24
N ILE A 22 4.13 -1.91 -12.60
CA ILE A 22 3.00 -2.80 -12.93
C ILE A 22 1.66 -2.09 -12.64
N PHE A 23 1.60 -1.35 -11.53
CA PHE A 23 0.41 -0.63 -11.10
C PHE A 23 0.20 0.66 -11.91
N ARG A 24 1.28 1.28 -12.40
CA ARG A 24 1.23 2.57 -13.11
C ARG A 24 0.26 2.53 -14.29
N SER A 25 0.38 1.57 -15.20
CA SER A 25 -0.47 1.50 -16.39
C SER A 25 -1.96 1.38 -16.05
N LYS A 26 -2.30 0.59 -15.02
CA LYS A 26 -3.67 0.44 -14.56
C LYS A 26 -4.19 1.75 -13.97
N LEU A 27 -3.42 2.33 -13.05
CA LEU A 27 -3.78 3.59 -12.39
C LEU A 27 -3.93 4.73 -13.41
N GLU A 28 -3.04 4.85 -14.38
CA GLU A 28 -3.10 5.90 -15.41
C GLU A 28 -4.36 5.79 -16.26
N SER A 29 -4.92 4.58 -16.44
CA SER A 29 -6.19 4.39 -17.17
C SER A 29 -7.41 5.08 -16.50
N LEU A 30 -7.33 5.44 -15.21
CA LEU A 30 -8.36 6.21 -14.50
C LEU A 30 -8.49 7.67 -14.97
N TYR A 31 -7.53 8.13 -15.76
CA TYR A 31 -7.42 9.52 -16.17
C TYR A 31 -7.28 9.62 -17.69
N SER A 32 -8.26 10.25 -18.34
CA SER A 32 -8.18 10.56 -19.78
C SER A 32 -7.10 11.59 -20.12
N LYS A 33 -6.60 12.33 -19.11
CA LYS A 33 -5.54 13.34 -19.23
C LYS A 33 -4.53 13.12 -18.13
N LYS A 34 -3.25 13.41 -18.40
CA LYS A 34 -2.17 13.28 -17.41
C LYS A 34 -2.53 14.03 -16.10
N PRO A 35 -2.55 13.36 -14.94
CA PRO A 35 -2.86 14.01 -13.68
C PRO A 35 -1.77 15.02 -13.29
N LYS A 36 -2.15 16.04 -12.51
CA LYS A 36 -1.22 17.06 -12.00
C LYS A 36 -0.18 16.48 -11.04
N TRP A 37 -0.55 15.43 -10.32
CA TRP A 37 0.30 14.71 -9.37
C TRP A 37 0.69 13.36 -9.95
N ASP A 38 1.89 12.87 -9.60
CA ASP A 38 2.30 11.51 -9.96
C ASP A 38 1.32 10.51 -9.35
N ILE A 39 0.81 9.59 -10.17
CA ILE A 39 -0.24 8.66 -9.76
C ILE A 39 0.27 7.60 -8.79
N ILE A 40 1.54 7.20 -8.90
CA ILE A 40 2.19 6.30 -7.94
C ILE A 40 2.32 7.03 -6.61
N LEU A 41 2.63 8.33 -6.62
CA LEU A 41 2.69 9.12 -5.39
C LEU A 41 1.32 9.20 -4.70
N LEU A 42 0.23 9.39 -5.46
CA LEU A 42 -1.13 9.36 -4.92
C LEU A 42 -1.48 7.98 -4.35
N PHE A 43 -1.10 6.91 -5.06
CA PHE A 43 -1.34 5.54 -4.62
C PHE A 43 -0.55 5.20 -3.35
N LYS A 44 0.75 5.51 -3.30
CA LYS A 44 1.59 5.35 -2.11
C LYS A 44 1.03 6.11 -0.89
N THR A 45 0.57 7.34 -1.10
CA THR A 45 -0.06 8.15 -0.03
C THR A 45 -1.33 7.47 0.49
N LEU A 46 -2.13 6.90 -0.42
CA LEU A 46 -3.32 6.14 -0.06
C LEU A 46 -2.95 4.85 0.69
N LEU A 47 -1.91 4.13 0.28
CA LEU A 47 -1.43 2.93 0.97
C LEU A 47 -0.99 3.25 2.40
N ILE A 48 -0.22 4.32 2.63
CA ILE A 48 0.13 4.77 3.99
C ILE A 48 -1.15 4.97 4.81
N LYS A 49 -2.14 5.67 4.24
CA LYS A 49 -3.42 5.95 4.90
C LYS A 49 -4.18 4.68 5.33
N PHE A 50 -4.10 3.59 4.56
CA PHE A 50 -4.78 2.34 4.88
C PHE A 50 -3.95 1.43 5.79
N VAL A 51 -2.64 1.28 5.53
CA VAL A 51 -1.74 0.39 6.29
C VAL A 51 -1.54 0.90 7.72
N TYR A 52 -1.41 2.22 7.88
CA TYR A 52 -1.19 2.87 9.18
C TYR A 52 -2.48 3.44 9.78
N ASP A 53 -3.63 3.19 9.17
CA ASP A 53 -4.95 3.64 9.62
C ASP A 53 -5.03 5.15 9.93
N ILE A 54 -4.43 5.96 9.05
CA ILE A 54 -4.40 7.41 9.20
C ILE A 54 -5.78 8.00 8.85
N SER A 55 -6.24 8.96 9.65
CA SER A 55 -7.49 9.66 9.36
C SER A 55 -7.33 10.60 8.16
N TRP A 56 -8.39 10.81 7.38
CA TRP A 56 -8.35 11.80 6.30
C TRP A 56 -8.05 13.21 6.82
N HIS A 57 -8.51 13.57 8.01
CA HIS A 57 -8.30 14.90 8.59
C HIS A 57 -6.81 15.19 8.84
N ASN A 58 -6.08 14.19 9.35
CA ASN A 58 -4.67 14.34 9.71
C ASN A 58 -3.69 13.87 8.63
N LEU A 59 -4.18 13.37 7.49
CA LEU A 59 -3.37 12.70 6.48
C LEU A 59 -2.08 13.45 6.12
N GLU A 60 -2.18 14.75 5.83
CA GLU A 60 -1.00 15.54 5.45
C GLU A 60 -0.06 15.79 6.63
N GLY A 61 -0.60 16.00 7.83
CA GLY A 61 0.19 16.26 9.04
C GLY A 61 0.98 15.03 9.46
N GLU A 62 0.30 13.90 9.63
CA GLU A 62 0.94 12.63 10.05
C GLU A 62 1.99 12.15 9.03
N ILE A 63 1.76 12.39 7.73
CA ILE A 63 2.76 12.10 6.70
C ILE A 63 3.98 13.01 6.85
N ARG A 64 3.79 14.31 7.03
CA ARG A 64 4.89 15.28 7.15
C ARG A 64 5.72 15.08 8.41
N ASP A 65 5.08 14.65 9.49
CA ASP A 65 5.74 14.44 10.79
C ASP A 65 6.59 13.15 10.81
N SER A 66 6.35 12.22 9.88
CA SER A 66 7.08 10.97 9.78
C SER A 66 8.17 11.02 8.70
N LYS A 67 9.44 10.95 9.12
CA LYS A 67 10.59 10.82 8.20
C LYS A 67 10.49 9.58 7.30
N MET A 68 9.91 8.50 7.80
CA MET A 68 9.72 7.27 7.02
C MET A 68 8.72 7.47 5.88
N PHE A 69 7.57 8.09 6.17
CA PHE A 69 6.56 8.39 5.14
C PHE A 69 7.06 9.41 4.13
N MET A 70 7.74 10.45 4.60
CA MET A 70 8.40 11.43 3.72
C MET A 70 9.44 10.78 2.81
N GLY A 71 10.25 9.83 3.33
CA GLY A 71 11.20 9.06 2.54
C GLY A 71 10.52 8.21 1.46
N PHE A 72 9.48 7.46 1.84
CA PHE A 72 8.70 6.60 0.93
C PHE A 72 8.01 7.38 -0.20
N LEU A 73 7.60 8.61 0.08
CA LEU A 73 6.95 9.52 -0.87
C LEU A 73 7.96 10.39 -1.65
N GLY A 74 9.27 10.25 -1.42
CA GLY A 74 10.27 11.08 -2.10
C GLY A 74 10.18 12.58 -1.74
N GLY A 75 9.75 12.89 -0.52
CA GLY A 75 9.72 14.24 0.04
C GLY A 75 8.54 15.11 -0.39
N LYS A 76 7.57 14.57 -1.14
CA LYS A 76 6.37 15.31 -1.60
C LYS A 76 5.12 14.71 -0.99
N VAL A 77 4.27 15.55 -0.41
CA VAL A 77 2.99 15.15 0.18
C VAL A 77 1.85 15.70 -0.67
N PRO A 78 1.09 14.85 -1.38
CA PRO A 78 -0.08 15.29 -2.13
C PRO A 78 -1.16 15.85 -1.19
N PRO A 79 -1.93 16.86 -1.63
CA PRO A 79 -3.04 17.39 -0.86
C PRO A 79 -4.10 16.30 -0.61
N LYS A 80 -4.66 16.28 0.59
CA LYS A 80 -5.73 15.36 1.01
C LYS A 80 -6.86 15.27 -0.01
N SER A 81 -7.32 16.42 -0.50
CA SER A 81 -8.40 16.49 -1.49
C SER A 81 -8.06 15.71 -2.76
N THR A 82 -6.81 15.83 -3.23
CA THR A 82 -6.34 15.13 -4.43
C THR A 82 -6.31 13.62 -4.21
N VAL A 83 -5.79 13.17 -3.07
CA VAL A 83 -5.75 11.74 -2.69
C VAL A 83 -7.17 11.18 -2.53
N PHE A 84 -8.07 11.94 -1.92
CA PHE A 84 -9.47 11.55 -1.75
C PHE A 84 -10.20 11.41 -3.09
N PHE A 85 -10.03 12.35 -4.02
CA PHE A 85 -10.62 12.23 -5.36
C PHE A 85 -10.07 11.04 -6.14
N PHE A 86 -8.77 10.76 -6.00
CA PHE A 86 -8.14 9.57 -6.57
C PHE A 86 -8.75 8.28 -5.99
N TYR A 87 -8.91 8.20 -4.67
CA TYR A 87 -9.60 7.08 -4.01
C TYR A 87 -11.04 6.89 -4.51
N LYS A 88 -11.80 7.99 -4.65
CA LYS A 88 -13.17 7.91 -5.20
C LYS A 88 -13.20 7.38 -6.63
N LYS A 89 -12.25 7.77 -7.48
CA LYS A 89 -12.11 7.22 -8.84
C LYS A 89 -11.82 5.71 -8.82
N LEU A 90 -10.94 5.26 -7.93
CA LEU A 90 -10.62 3.84 -7.75
C LEU A 90 -11.85 3.02 -7.34
N GLN A 91 -12.64 3.51 -6.39
CA GLN A 91 -13.86 2.84 -5.96
C GLN A 91 -14.95 2.83 -7.03
N GLY A 92 -15.05 3.89 -7.83
CA GLY A 92 -16.06 4.00 -8.89
C GLY A 92 -15.71 3.23 -10.17
N THR A 93 -14.49 2.72 -10.30
CA THR A 93 -14.06 1.97 -11.47
C THR A 93 -14.18 0.48 -11.21
N VAL A 94 -14.92 -0.23 -12.06
CA VAL A 94 -15.12 -1.68 -11.98
C VAL A 94 -14.35 -2.35 -13.11
N ILE A 95 -13.53 -3.34 -12.79
CA ILE A 95 -12.76 -4.16 -13.73
C ILE A 95 -13.19 -5.61 -13.51
N GLY A 96 -13.77 -6.25 -14.53
CA GLY A 96 -14.14 -7.66 -14.46
C GLY A 96 -15.20 -8.02 -13.40
N GLY A 97 -16.01 -7.05 -12.96
CA GLY A 97 -17.05 -7.24 -11.94
C GLY A 97 -16.62 -6.87 -10.52
N GLU A 98 -15.33 -6.61 -10.29
CA GLU A 98 -14.81 -6.12 -9.01
C GLU A 98 -14.37 -4.67 -9.09
N THR A 99 -14.33 -3.95 -7.96
CA THR A 99 -13.76 -2.61 -7.95
C THR A 99 -12.26 -2.69 -8.24
N MET A 100 -11.76 -1.73 -9.01
CA MET A 100 -10.33 -1.62 -9.32
C MET A 100 -9.49 -1.57 -8.04
N TRP A 101 -10.02 -0.97 -6.97
CA TRP A 101 -9.39 -1.00 -5.65
C TRP A 101 -9.13 -2.42 -5.14
N THR A 102 -10.14 -3.30 -5.19
CA THR A 102 -10.03 -4.69 -4.75
C THR A 102 -8.97 -5.43 -5.57
N THR A 103 -9.02 -5.32 -6.89
CA THR A 103 -8.06 -5.96 -7.79
C THR A 103 -6.63 -5.46 -7.52
N LEU A 104 -6.44 -4.16 -7.33
CA LEU A 104 -5.14 -3.59 -7.02
C LEU A 104 -4.60 -4.06 -5.67
N MET A 105 -5.47 -4.26 -4.67
CA MET A 105 -5.06 -4.76 -3.36
C MET A 105 -4.66 -6.23 -3.40
N ASP A 106 -5.39 -7.06 -4.16
CA ASP A 106 -4.99 -8.45 -4.40
C ASP A 106 -3.62 -8.53 -5.10
N GLU A 107 -3.40 -7.71 -6.12
CA GLU A 107 -2.11 -7.61 -6.82
C GLU A 107 -0.98 -7.07 -5.92
N LEU A 108 -1.29 -6.09 -5.06
CA LEU A 108 -0.35 -5.57 -4.07
C LEU A 108 0.09 -6.68 -3.11
N ASN A 109 -0.87 -7.45 -2.58
CA ASN A 109 -0.59 -8.55 -1.66
C ASN A 109 0.26 -9.64 -2.33
N LYS A 110 -0.08 -10.04 -3.57
CA LYS A 110 0.74 -10.99 -4.35
C LYS A 110 2.16 -10.48 -4.59
N ALA A 111 2.31 -9.20 -4.90
CA ALA A 111 3.62 -8.59 -5.10
C ALA A 111 4.43 -8.54 -3.79
N LEU A 112 3.78 -8.22 -2.67
CA LEU A 112 4.40 -8.24 -1.34
C LEU A 112 4.82 -9.66 -0.95
N ASP A 113 3.97 -10.67 -1.15
CA ASP A 113 4.31 -12.07 -0.88
C ASP A 113 5.54 -12.52 -1.68
N LYS A 114 5.62 -12.11 -2.96
CA LYS A 114 6.78 -12.39 -3.81
C LYS A 114 8.05 -11.72 -3.27
N VAL A 115 7.99 -10.44 -2.94
CA VAL A 115 9.13 -9.73 -2.34
C VAL A 115 9.54 -10.40 -1.03
N ILE A 116 8.59 -10.75 -0.17
CA ILE A 116 8.86 -11.46 1.10
C ILE A 116 9.56 -12.80 0.85
N SER A 117 9.16 -13.56 -0.18
CA SER A 117 9.85 -14.81 -0.52
C SER A 117 11.29 -14.58 -0.98
N GLU A 118 11.53 -13.56 -1.81
CA GLU A 118 12.88 -13.20 -2.26
C GLU A 118 13.77 -12.76 -1.07
N TYR A 119 13.24 -11.95 -0.15
CA TYR A 119 13.95 -11.54 1.08
C TYR A 119 14.27 -12.71 2.03
N LYS A 120 13.43 -13.75 2.06
CA LYS A 120 13.68 -14.96 2.86
C LYS A 120 14.78 -15.83 2.25
N GLU A 121 14.89 -15.89 0.92
CA GLU A 121 15.96 -16.62 0.24
C GLU A 121 17.34 -15.95 0.42
N GLU A 122 17.38 -14.63 0.62
CA GLU A 122 18.61 -13.88 0.91
C GLU A 122 19.12 -14.01 2.36
N GLY A 123 18.52 -14.88 3.19
CA GLY A 123 19.01 -15.20 4.54
C GLY A 123 18.58 -14.23 5.64
N PHE A 124 17.60 -13.35 5.37
CA PHE A 124 16.94 -12.53 6.39
C PHE A 124 15.64 -13.23 6.83
N GLU A 125 15.62 -13.81 8.04
CA GLU A 125 14.38 -14.35 8.60
C GLU A 125 13.42 -13.21 8.96
N LEU A 126 12.36 -13.08 8.17
CA LEU A 126 11.20 -12.29 8.55
C LEU A 126 10.37 -13.08 9.56
N GLU A 127 10.32 -12.60 10.82
CA GLU A 127 9.33 -13.04 11.80
C GLU A 127 7.92 -12.61 11.34
N VAL A 128 7.34 -13.41 10.46
CA VAL A 128 5.96 -13.26 10.00
C VAL A 128 5.05 -13.90 11.05
N GLY A 129 4.57 -13.09 11.99
CA GLY A 129 3.49 -13.47 12.89
C GLY A 129 2.15 -13.50 12.16
N ARG A 130 1.88 -14.55 11.38
CA ARG A 130 0.51 -14.85 10.93
C ARG A 130 -0.28 -15.29 12.15
N GLU A 131 -1.35 -14.57 12.45
CA GLU A 131 -2.35 -14.96 13.43
C GLU A 131 -2.80 -16.39 13.11
N LYS A 132 -2.69 -17.29 14.09
CA LYS A 132 -3.14 -18.67 13.96
C LYS A 132 -4.65 -18.64 13.75
N THR A 133 -5.11 -19.00 12.55
CA THR A 133 -6.49 -19.48 12.38
C THR A 133 -6.63 -20.72 13.26
N THR A 134 -7.22 -20.54 14.43
CA THR A 134 -7.70 -21.62 15.29
C THR A 134 -8.75 -22.39 14.53
N ASN A 135 -8.36 -23.49 13.90
CA ASN A 135 -9.29 -24.52 13.45
C ASN A 135 -8.91 -25.82 14.15
N SER A 136 -9.34 -25.94 15.41
CA SER A 136 -9.40 -27.22 16.11
C SER A 136 -10.87 -27.60 16.23
N ARG A 137 -11.42 -28.13 15.14
CA ARG A 137 -12.60 -28.99 15.21
C ARG A 137 -12.13 -30.32 15.81
N THR A 138 -12.20 -30.44 17.13
CA THR A 138 -12.03 -31.73 17.79
C THR A 138 -13.36 -32.46 17.75
N THR A 139 -13.44 -33.43 16.85
CA THR A 139 -14.43 -34.50 16.90
C THR A 139 -14.01 -35.47 18.00
N THR A 140 -14.82 -35.64 19.04
CA THR A 140 -14.99 -36.90 19.79
C THR A 140 -16.34 -36.83 20.48
#